data_AF-A0A7W1Z728-F1
#
_entry.id   AF-A0A7W1Z728-F1
#
_cell.length_a   1.000
_cell.length_b   1.000
_cell.length_c   1.000
_cell.angle_alpha   90.00
_cell.angle_beta   90.00
_cell.angle_gamma   90.00
#
_symmetry.space_group_name_H-M   'P 1'
#
loop_
_entity.id
_entity.type
_entity.pdbx_description
1 polymer ?
#
loop_
_entity_poly.entity_id
_entity_poly.type
_entity_poly.pdbx_seq_one_letter_code
_entity_poly.pdbx_strand_id
1 'polypeptide(L)'
;MEIVVTAKQLKGKSSTLTVSKDNAVLFTKTINFNSDIFTTTIPALFQAKATGLQHYKVRLSSLPEEMSVANNTRDVFIDVLDARQKVLILSAGPHPDVAAIKQSIQSNQNYEVESFVIDDFDKSLNKYNLVILHSLPGAKGSTSKVLTELNASNIPVWSFSGANALVRNDLSLLSKVINQMM
;
A
#
# COMPACT_ATOMS: atom_id res chain seq x y z
N MET A 1 -6.88 7.81 -12.20
CA MET A 1 -8.29 7.92 -12.65
C MET A 1 -8.29 8.47 -14.06
N GLU A 2 -9.18 8.01 -14.94
CA GLU A 2 -9.36 8.58 -16.28
C GLU A 2 -10.64 9.41 -16.32
N ILE A 3 -10.55 10.62 -16.87
CA ILE A 3 -11.68 11.53 -17.01
C ILE A 3 -11.92 11.79 -18.49
N VAL A 4 -13.12 11.47 -18.97
CA VAL A 4 -13.56 11.82 -20.32
C VAL A 4 -14.29 13.16 -20.27
N VAL A 5 -13.82 14.13 -21.03
CA VAL A 5 -14.44 15.46 -21.16
C VAL A 5 -15.03 15.57 -22.56
N THR A 6 -16.32 15.94 -22.62
CA THR A 6 -17.03 16.22 -23.87
C THR A 6 -17.58 17.64 -23.84
N ALA A 7 -17.33 18.40 -24.90
CA ALA A 7 -17.82 19.76 -25.08
C ALA A 7 -18.53 19.90 -26.44
N LYS A 8 -19.57 20.72 -26.48
CA LYS A 8 -20.33 21.03 -27.70
C LYS A 8 -20.40 22.55 -27.88
N GLN A 9 -20.17 23.03 -29.09
CA GLN A 9 -20.27 24.45 -29.51
C GLN A 9 -19.35 25.41 -28.71
N LEU A 10 -18.19 24.94 -28.24
CA LEU A 10 -17.23 25.74 -27.47
C LEU A 10 -15.88 25.90 -28.19
N LYS A 11 -15.86 25.76 -29.52
CA LYS A 11 -14.64 25.86 -30.32
C LYS A 11 -13.91 27.18 -30.07
N GLY A 12 -12.61 27.11 -29.82
CA GLY A 12 -11.75 28.26 -29.54
C GLY A 12 -11.78 28.75 -28.09
N LYS A 13 -12.59 28.14 -27.22
CA LYS A 13 -12.61 28.44 -25.78
C LYS A 13 -11.73 27.46 -25.01
N SER A 14 -11.42 27.80 -23.77
CA SER A 14 -10.67 26.95 -22.85
C SER A 14 -11.37 26.84 -21.50
N SER A 15 -11.29 25.68 -20.87
CA SER A 15 -11.85 25.42 -19.55
C SER A 15 -10.83 24.70 -18.68
N THR A 16 -10.81 24.99 -17.38
CA THR A 16 -9.92 24.35 -16.42
C THR A 16 -10.64 23.18 -15.74
N LEU A 17 -10.14 21.98 -15.97
CA LEU A 17 -10.53 20.78 -15.25
C LEU A 17 -9.80 20.74 -13.90
N THR A 18 -10.57 20.59 -12.83
CA THR A 18 -10.08 20.49 -11.45
C THR A 18 -10.61 19.20 -10.83
N VAL A 19 -9.74 18.41 -10.21
CA VAL A 19 -10.14 17.31 -9.31
C VAL A 19 -9.83 17.74 -7.89
N SER A 20 -10.84 17.69 -7.05
CA SER A 20 -10.75 18.09 -5.65
C SER A 20 -11.27 16.98 -4.74
N LYS A 21 -10.72 16.92 -3.54
CA LYS A 21 -11.24 16.11 -2.44
C LYS A 21 -11.44 17.05 -1.26
N ASP A 22 -12.63 17.05 -0.69
CA ASP A 22 -13.04 18.02 0.32
C ASP A 22 -12.81 19.46 -0.21
N ASN A 23 -11.84 20.19 0.34
CA ASN A 23 -11.42 21.53 -0.12
C ASN A 23 -10.01 21.57 -0.74
N ALA A 24 -9.34 20.42 -0.90
CA ALA A 24 -8.00 20.37 -1.47
C ALA A 24 -8.06 20.04 -2.97
N VAL A 25 -7.42 20.88 -3.79
CA VAL A 25 -7.21 20.60 -5.22
C VAL A 25 -6.07 19.60 -5.35
N LEU A 26 -6.35 18.47 -5.99
CA LEU A 26 -5.39 17.36 -6.20
C LEU A 26 -4.83 17.35 -7.61
N PHE A 27 -5.58 17.85 -8.58
CA PHE A 27 -5.19 17.89 -9.98
C PHE A 27 -5.85 19.07 -10.67
N THR A 28 -5.12 19.73 -11.58
CA THR A 28 -5.65 20.77 -12.44
C THR A 28 -5.09 20.64 -13.86
N LYS A 29 -5.93 20.87 -14.87
CA LYS A 29 -5.51 20.88 -16.27
C LYS A 29 -6.38 21.81 -17.08
N THR A 30 -5.75 22.71 -17.84
CA THR A 30 -6.46 23.52 -18.83
C THR A 30 -6.69 22.72 -20.11
N ILE A 31 -7.93 22.77 -20.61
CA ILE A 31 -8.38 22.11 -21.83
C ILE A 31 -8.74 23.18 -22.84
N ASN A 32 -8.18 23.10 -24.04
CA ASN A 32 -8.51 23.97 -25.16
C ASN A 32 -9.42 23.21 -26.12
N PHE A 33 -10.62 23.73 -26.35
CA PHE A 33 -11.59 23.11 -27.26
C PHE A 33 -11.31 23.55 -28.69
N ASN A 34 -10.91 22.62 -29.56
CA ASN A 34 -10.50 22.93 -30.95
C ASN A 34 -11.56 22.62 -32.02
N SER A 35 -12.71 22.06 -31.62
CA SER A 35 -13.82 21.67 -32.49
C SER A 35 -15.17 21.96 -31.84
N ASP A 36 -16.23 22.04 -32.65
CA ASP A 36 -17.60 22.23 -32.15
C ASP A 36 -18.15 20.99 -31.45
N ILE A 37 -17.60 19.81 -31.73
CA ILE A 37 -17.80 18.59 -30.94
C ILE A 37 -16.42 18.11 -30.55
N PHE A 38 -16.09 18.25 -29.28
CA PHE A 38 -14.77 17.93 -28.74
C PHE A 38 -14.91 16.83 -27.69
N THR A 39 -14.07 15.81 -27.78
CA THR A 39 -13.93 14.77 -26.76
C THR A 39 -12.45 14.51 -26.50
N THR A 40 -12.07 14.42 -25.23
CA THR A 40 -10.71 14.05 -24.83
C THR A 40 -10.72 13.22 -23.57
N THR A 41 -9.74 12.34 -23.43
CA THR A 41 -9.50 11.56 -22.22
C THR A 41 -8.28 12.12 -21.50
N ILE A 42 -8.45 12.44 -20.22
CA ILE A 42 -7.41 13.03 -19.38
C ILE A 42 -7.09 12.06 -18.24
N PRO A 43 -5.86 11.51 -18.18
CA PRO A 43 -5.41 10.76 -17.03
C PRO A 43 -5.12 11.73 -15.88
N ALA A 44 -5.90 11.64 -14.80
CA ALA A 44 -5.65 12.32 -13.55
C ALA A 44 -4.84 11.40 -12.62
N LEU A 45 -3.56 11.75 -12.45
CA LEU A 45 -2.61 11.04 -11.60
C LEU A 45 -2.36 11.85 -10.32
N PHE A 46 -2.75 11.30 -9.19
CA PHE A 46 -2.51 11.84 -7.86
C PHE A 46 -2.48 10.70 -6.84
N GLN A 47 -1.75 10.87 -5.74
CA GLN A 47 -1.59 9.84 -4.72
C GLN A 47 -2.79 9.82 -3.77
N ALA A 48 -3.34 8.63 -3.52
CA ALA A 48 -4.36 8.43 -2.50
C ALA A 48 -3.70 8.41 -1.11
N LYS A 49 -4.14 9.29 -0.21
CA LYS A 49 -3.59 9.40 1.15
C LYS A 49 -4.30 8.53 2.19
N ALA A 50 -5.51 8.08 1.90
CA ALA A 50 -6.37 7.32 2.81
C ALA A 50 -7.05 6.17 2.08
N THR A 51 -7.25 5.07 2.80
CA THR A 51 -7.89 3.85 2.32
C THR A 51 -9.40 3.87 2.61
N GLY A 52 -10.15 2.99 1.95
CA GLY A 52 -11.61 2.94 1.98
C GLY A 52 -12.29 3.84 0.94
N LEU A 53 -13.60 3.98 1.03
CA LEU A 53 -14.41 4.76 0.09
C LEU A 53 -14.09 6.25 0.16
N GLN A 54 -13.55 6.80 -0.93
CA GLN A 54 -13.18 8.20 -1.06
C GLN A 54 -14.11 8.92 -2.04
N HIS A 55 -14.54 10.13 -1.65
CA HIS A 55 -15.35 11.00 -2.50
C HIS A 55 -14.47 12.08 -3.14
N TYR A 56 -14.52 12.17 -4.46
CA TYR A 56 -13.84 13.19 -5.26
C TYR A 56 -14.85 13.99 -6.05
N LYS A 57 -14.55 15.28 -6.23
CA LYS A 57 -15.34 16.20 -7.05
C LYS A 57 -14.51 16.64 -8.24
N VAL A 58 -14.98 16.27 -9.42
CA VAL A 58 -14.42 16.69 -10.72
C VAL A 58 -15.23 17.88 -11.21
N ARG A 59 -14.55 18.98 -11.55
CA ARG A 59 -15.18 20.22 -11.98
C ARG A 59 -14.49 20.82 -13.20
N LEU A 60 -15.27 21.30 -14.16
CA LEU A 60 -14.84 22.20 -15.22
C LEU A 60 -15.21 23.65 -14.84
N SER A 61 -14.34 24.61 -15.16
CA SER A 61 -14.67 26.02 -15.02
C SER A 61 -15.79 26.40 -15.99
N SER A 62 -16.79 27.13 -15.50
CA SER A 62 -17.92 27.59 -16.31
C SER A 62 -17.51 28.63 -17.34
N LEU A 63 -18.14 28.58 -18.51
CA LEU A 63 -17.97 29.57 -19.57
C LEU A 63 -19.27 30.36 -19.77
N PRO A 64 -19.22 31.68 -20.08
CA PRO A 64 -20.42 32.50 -20.23
C PRO A 64 -21.39 32.03 -21.32
N GLU A 65 -20.87 31.33 -22.33
CA GLU A 65 -21.61 30.86 -23.51
C GLU A 65 -22.14 29.41 -23.33
N GLU A 66 -21.97 28.80 -22.15
CA GLU A 66 -22.50 27.45 -21.88
C GLU A 66 -24.03 27.48 -21.65
N MET A 67 -24.76 26.62 -22.37
CA MET A 67 -26.20 26.44 -22.12
C MET A 67 -26.50 25.83 -20.74
N SER A 68 -25.58 25.04 -20.21
CA SER A 68 -25.73 24.39 -18.91
C SER A 68 -24.38 24.34 -18.22
N VAL A 69 -24.36 24.78 -16.97
CA VAL A 69 -23.21 24.66 -16.06
C VAL A 69 -23.41 23.53 -15.05
N ALA A 70 -24.62 22.95 -14.99
CA ALA A 70 -24.97 21.92 -14.00
C ALA A 70 -24.21 20.60 -14.24
N ASN A 71 -23.85 20.32 -15.49
CA ASN A 71 -23.07 19.16 -15.90
C ASN A 71 -21.55 19.37 -15.79
N ASN A 72 -21.09 20.56 -15.41
CA ASN A 72 -19.66 20.83 -15.25
C ASN A 72 -19.08 20.26 -13.96
N THR A 73 -19.93 19.76 -13.05
CA THR A 73 -19.49 19.11 -11.81
C THR A 73 -19.98 17.67 -11.75
N ARG A 74 -19.10 16.74 -11.39
CA ARG A 74 -19.39 15.31 -11.21
C ARG A 74 -18.76 14.83 -9.91
N ASP A 75 -19.57 14.19 -9.09
CA ASP A 75 -19.10 13.47 -7.90
C ASP A 75 -18.71 12.03 -8.29
N VAL A 76 -17.55 11.60 -7.79
CA VAL A 76 -16.95 10.29 -8.08
C VAL A 76 -16.57 9.63 -6.77
N PHE A 77 -16.97 8.38 -6.58
CA PHE A 77 -16.60 7.58 -5.42
C PHE A 77 -15.60 6.50 -5.84
N ILE A 78 -14.44 6.48 -5.19
CA ILE A 78 -13.35 5.53 -5.47
C ILE A 78 -13.03 4.80 -4.18
N ASP A 79 -13.15 3.48 -4.18
CA ASP A 79 -12.70 2.66 -3.05
C ASP A 79 -11.19 2.39 -3.15
N VAL A 80 -10.44 2.89 -2.16
CA VAL A 80 -8.98 2.78 -2.11
C VAL A 80 -8.60 1.61 -1.21
N LEU A 81 -8.17 0.52 -1.82
CA LEU A 81 -7.75 -0.68 -1.08
C LEU A 81 -6.32 -0.53 -0.55
N ASP A 82 -6.09 -0.89 0.72
CA ASP A 82 -4.74 -1.09 1.25
C ASP A 82 -4.22 -2.46 0.79
N ALA A 83 -3.61 -2.51 -0.39
CA ALA A 83 -3.09 -3.74 -0.98
C ALA A 83 -1.63 -4.04 -0.57
N ARG A 84 -1.08 -3.29 0.39
CA ARG A 84 0.32 -3.46 0.80
C ARG A 84 0.52 -4.80 1.49
N GLN A 85 1.58 -5.50 1.11
CA GLN A 85 1.98 -6.75 1.73
C GLN A 85 2.64 -6.44 3.07
N LYS A 86 2.10 -6.99 4.16
CA LYS A 86 2.61 -6.80 5.51
C LYS A 86 3.71 -7.80 5.81
N VAL A 87 4.90 -7.30 6.10
CA VAL A 87 6.08 -8.10 6.46
C VAL A 87 6.42 -7.84 7.92
N LEU A 88 6.50 -8.91 8.70
CA LEU A 88 6.97 -8.85 10.09
C LEU A 88 8.42 -9.29 10.16
N ILE A 89 9.26 -8.53 10.86
CA ILE A 89 10.63 -8.95 11.20
C ILE A 89 10.69 -9.17 12.71
N LEU A 90 10.96 -10.41 13.12
CA LEU A 90 11.19 -10.77 14.52
C LEU A 90 12.67 -11.06 14.74
N SER A 91 13.23 -10.44 15.76
CA SER A 91 14.65 -10.54 16.09
C SER A 91 14.86 -10.92 17.55
N ALA A 92 15.96 -11.58 17.87
CA ALA A 92 16.35 -11.82 19.26
C ALA A 92 16.71 -10.52 20.02
N GLY A 93 17.05 -9.46 19.30
CA GLY A 93 17.39 -8.15 19.84
C GLY A 93 17.68 -7.13 18.72
N PRO A 94 17.85 -5.84 19.07
CA PRO A 94 18.15 -4.80 18.08
C PRO A 94 19.44 -5.10 17.30
N HIS A 95 19.36 -5.12 15.96
CA HIS A 95 20.48 -5.50 15.10
C HIS A 95 20.59 -4.59 13.86
N PRO A 96 21.80 -4.19 13.42
CA PRO A 96 21.97 -3.38 12.21
C PRO A 96 21.41 -4.06 10.96
N ASP A 97 21.54 -5.38 10.82
CA ASP A 97 20.98 -6.11 9.68
C ASP A 97 19.44 -6.05 9.63
N VAL A 98 18.76 -6.07 10.78
CA VAL A 98 17.30 -5.89 10.83
C VAL A 98 16.93 -4.50 10.32
N ALA A 99 17.69 -3.46 10.69
CA ALA A 99 17.48 -2.12 10.18
C ALA A 99 17.72 -2.05 8.66
N ALA A 100 18.78 -2.69 8.16
CA ALA A 100 19.09 -2.75 6.73
C ALA A 100 18.01 -3.48 5.91
N ILE A 101 17.56 -4.66 6.37
CA ILE A 101 16.47 -5.43 5.74
C ILE A 101 15.17 -4.64 5.78
N LYS A 102 14.85 -4.03 6.92
CA LYS A 102 13.66 -3.19 7.04
C LYS A 102 13.71 -2.05 6.03
N GLN A 103 14.82 -1.32 5.95
CA GLN A 103 14.96 -0.19 5.04
C GLN A 103 14.91 -0.61 3.58
N SER A 104 15.50 -1.75 3.21
CA SER A 104 15.48 -2.24 1.83
C SER A 104 14.06 -2.62 1.39
N ILE A 105 13.28 -3.29 2.25
CA ILE A 105 11.89 -3.67 1.92
C ILE A 105 10.96 -2.44 1.96
N GLN A 106 11.10 -1.56 2.97
CA GLN A 106 10.27 -0.34 3.10
C GLN A 106 10.49 0.68 1.98
N SER A 107 11.60 0.58 1.23
CA SER A 107 11.83 1.42 0.05
C SER A 107 10.76 1.22 -1.04
N ASN A 108 10.07 0.08 -1.03
CA ASN A 108 9.00 -0.25 -1.96
C ASN A 108 7.62 0.01 -1.33
N GLN A 109 6.84 0.88 -1.95
CA GLN A 109 5.52 1.32 -1.47
C GLN A 109 4.46 0.20 -1.40
N ASN A 110 4.72 -0.95 -2.03
CA ASN A 110 3.84 -2.10 -1.99
C ASN A 110 3.99 -2.93 -0.70
N TYR A 111 4.94 -2.58 0.18
CA TYR A 111 5.18 -3.30 1.43
C TYR A 111 4.99 -2.41 2.65
N GLU A 112 4.49 -3.01 3.72
CA GLU A 112 4.47 -2.43 5.06
C GLU A 112 5.29 -3.33 5.97
N VAL A 113 6.37 -2.81 6.54
CA VAL A 113 7.30 -3.61 7.34
C VAL A 113 7.25 -3.16 8.79
N GLU A 114 6.94 -4.10 9.68
CA GLU A 114 7.07 -3.94 11.12
C GLU A 114 8.24 -4.77 11.64
N SER A 115 8.93 -4.28 12.66
CA SER A 115 10.09 -4.94 13.24
C SER A 115 9.98 -4.93 14.76
N PHE A 116 10.11 -6.09 15.39
CA PHE A 116 10.06 -6.24 16.84
C PHE A 116 11.20 -7.10 17.35
N VAL A 117 11.60 -6.85 18.58
CA VAL A 117 12.27 -7.87 19.39
C VAL A 117 11.20 -8.89 19.77
N ILE A 118 11.51 -10.17 19.67
CA ILE A 118 10.52 -11.24 19.84
C ILE A 118 9.85 -11.23 21.22
N ASP A 119 10.57 -10.77 22.25
CA ASP A 119 10.06 -10.63 23.61
C ASP A 119 8.99 -9.52 23.74
N ASP A 120 9.02 -8.52 22.86
CA ASP A 120 8.10 -7.38 22.84
C ASP A 120 6.91 -7.59 21.88
N PHE A 121 6.88 -8.72 21.16
CA PHE A 121 5.85 -8.99 20.17
C PHE A 121 4.60 -9.62 20.80
N ASP A 122 3.49 -8.91 20.74
CA ASP A 122 2.19 -9.31 21.33
C ASP A 122 1.03 -9.35 20.31
N LYS A 123 1.31 -9.05 19.04
CA LYS A 123 0.30 -9.00 17.96
C LYS A 123 0.01 -10.38 17.36
N SER A 124 -1.11 -10.50 16.64
CA SER A 124 -1.46 -11.72 15.89
C SER A 124 -0.66 -11.85 14.60
N LEU A 125 -0.16 -13.05 14.31
CA LEU A 125 0.61 -13.33 13.09
C LEU A 125 -0.25 -13.32 11.82
N ASN A 126 -1.54 -13.59 11.93
CA ASN A 126 -2.48 -13.70 10.80
C ASN A 126 -2.62 -12.41 9.97
N LYS A 127 -2.13 -11.29 10.46
CA LYS A 127 -2.14 -9.99 9.75
C LYS A 127 -0.97 -9.85 8.77
N TYR A 128 0.03 -10.73 8.82
CA TYR A 128 1.24 -10.62 8.02
C TYR A 128 1.26 -11.65 6.89
N ASN A 129 1.79 -11.21 5.74
CA ASN A 129 1.96 -12.04 4.54
C ASN A 129 3.31 -12.78 4.53
N LEU A 130 4.28 -12.30 5.31
CA LEU A 130 5.61 -12.88 5.46
C LEU A 130 6.13 -12.60 6.87
N VAL A 131 6.75 -13.60 7.48
CA VAL A 131 7.51 -13.43 8.72
C VAL A 131 9.00 -13.70 8.46
N ILE A 132 9.82 -12.70 8.79
CA ILE A 132 11.27 -12.78 8.73
C ILE A 132 11.79 -13.01 10.14
N LEU A 133 12.53 -14.09 10.34
CA LEU A 133 13.15 -14.43 11.61
C LEU A 133 14.64 -14.09 11.51
N HIS A 134 15.17 -13.29 12.44
CA HIS A 134 16.57 -12.89 12.44
C HIS A 134 17.29 -13.29 13.74
N SER A 135 18.28 -14.19 13.62
CA SER A 135 19.12 -14.66 14.72
C SER A 135 18.33 -15.23 15.91
N LEU A 136 17.30 -16.02 15.63
CA LEU A 136 16.58 -16.82 16.64
C LEU A 136 17.26 -18.19 16.79
N PRO A 137 17.16 -18.86 17.96
CA PRO A 137 16.23 -18.61 19.06
C PRO A 137 16.88 -17.83 20.22
N GLY A 138 16.44 -16.60 20.46
CA GLY A 138 16.74 -15.88 21.71
C GLY A 138 16.06 -16.58 22.89
N ALA A 139 16.82 -16.90 23.93
CA ALA A 139 16.41 -17.74 25.06
C ALA A 139 15.30 -17.12 25.91
N LYS A 140 14.02 -17.35 25.59
CA LYS A 140 12.84 -17.11 26.43
C LYS A 140 11.57 -17.72 25.81
N GLY A 141 10.54 -17.92 26.63
CA GLY A 141 9.29 -18.62 26.28
C GLY A 141 8.45 -17.98 25.16
N SER A 142 8.69 -16.73 24.77
CA SER A 142 7.99 -16.06 23.66
C SER A 142 8.32 -16.68 22.29
N THR A 143 9.55 -17.17 22.11
CA THR A 143 10.01 -17.79 20.85
C THR A 143 9.24 -19.07 20.52
N SER A 144 8.94 -19.91 21.51
CA SER A 144 8.23 -21.17 21.28
C SER A 144 6.76 -20.96 20.93
N LYS A 145 6.11 -19.93 21.50
CA LYS A 145 4.73 -19.55 21.17
C LYS A 145 4.63 -19.09 19.72
N VAL A 146 5.46 -18.13 19.33
CA VAL A 146 5.49 -17.60 17.95
C VAL A 146 5.79 -18.71 16.95
N LEU A 147 6.78 -19.56 17.22
CA LEU A 147 7.12 -20.65 16.30
C LEU A 147 5.99 -21.68 16.18
N THR A 148 5.28 -21.96 17.28
CA THR A 148 4.12 -22.86 17.26
C THR A 148 2.97 -22.28 16.44
N GLU A 149 2.70 -20.98 16.59
CA GLU A 149 1.67 -20.28 15.80
C GLU A 149 2.07 -20.22 14.31
N LEU A 150 3.34 -19.97 14.01
CA LEU A 150 3.86 -20.03 12.63
C LEU A 150 3.68 -21.40 12.01
N ASN A 151 3.98 -22.48 12.73
CA ASN A 151 3.82 -23.86 12.24
C ASN A 151 2.35 -24.24 12.01
N ALA A 152 1.45 -23.72 12.84
CA ALA A 152 0.01 -23.91 12.67
C ALA A 152 -0.57 -23.04 11.55
N SER A 153 0.18 -22.02 11.10
CA SER A 153 -0.22 -21.10 10.05
C SER A 153 0.41 -21.47 8.69
N ASN A 154 -0.24 -21.06 7.61
CA ASN A 154 0.35 -21.14 6.26
C ASN A 154 1.13 -19.86 5.89
N ILE A 155 1.65 -19.13 6.88
CA ILE A 155 2.37 -17.89 6.62
C ILE A 155 3.79 -18.24 6.17
N PRO A 156 4.24 -17.75 4.99
CA PRO A 156 5.62 -17.90 4.56
C PRO A 156 6.62 -17.37 5.59
N VAL A 157 7.70 -18.13 5.82
CA VAL A 157 8.77 -17.76 6.76
C VAL A 157 10.10 -17.67 6.03
N TRP A 158 10.81 -16.56 6.23
CA TRP A 158 12.21 -16.41 5.80
C TRP A 158 13.11 -16.27 7.03
N SER A 159 14.00 -17.23 7.25
CA SER A 159 14.91 -17.22 8.40
C SER A 159 16.33 -16.82 8.01
N PHE A 160 16.91 -15.91 8.78
CA PHE A 160 18.32 -15.53 8.79
C PHE A 160 18.96 -16.05 10.06
N SER A 161 19.91 -16.97 9.90
CA SER A 161 20.71 -17.49 11.01
C SER A 161 21.95 -16.59 11.16
N GLY A 162 22.12 -15.96 12.33
CA GLY A 162 23.30 -15.14 12.62
C GLY A 162 24.54 -15.99 12.93
N ALA A 163 25.72 -15.38 12.96
CA ALA A 163 26.99 -16.08 13.22
C ALA A 163 27.04 -16.85 14.56
N ASN A 164 26.20 -16.47 15.53
CA ASN A 164 26.10 -17.10 16.86
C ASN A 164 24.96 -18.11 17.00
N ALA A 165 24.20 -18.36 15.93
CA ALA A 165 23.17 -19.39 15.94
C ALA A 165 23.84 -20.77 15.96
N LEU A 166 23.69 -21.49 17.07
CA LEU A 166 24.15 -22.88 17.16
C LEU A 166 23.33 -23.73 16.17
N VAL A 167 23.94 -23.97 15.00
CA VAL A 167 23.41 -24.61 13.78
C VAL A 167 22.63 -25.92 14.03
N ARG A 168 22.83 -26.60 15.17
CA ARG A 168 22.17 -27.88 15.48
C ARG A 168 20.73 -27.77 16.01
N ASN A 169 20.39 -26.78 16.83
CA ASN A 169 19.03 -26.68 17.38
C ASN A 169 18.08 -25.92 16.44
N ASP A 170 18.60 -24.93 15.72
CA ASP A 170 17.83 -24.02 14.86
C ASP A 170 17.26 -24.75 13.62
N LEU A 171 18.06 -25.62 13.00
CA LEU A 171 17.63 -26.43 11.85
C LEU A 171 16.65 -27.56 12.22
N SER A 172 16.67 -28.05 13.47
CA SER A 172 15.72 -29.08 13.93
C SER A 172 14.31 -28.53 14.20
N LEU A 173 14.23 -27.22 14.49
CA LEU A 173 12.98 -26.49 14.60
C LEU A 173 12.44 -26.17 13.21
N LEU A 174 13.31 -25.77 12.27
CA LEU A 174 12.96 -25.56 10.85
C LEU A 174 12.56 -26.88 10.16
N SER A 175 13.20 -28.00 10.47
CA SER A 175 12.83 -29.31 9.90
C SER A 175 11.48 -29.83 10.40
N LYS A 176 11.05 -29.46 11.62
CA LYS A 176 9.68 -29.73 12.09
C LYS A 176 8.63 -28.93 11.31
N VAL A 177 8.94 -27.69 10.91
CA VAL A 177 8.06 -26.88 10.04
C VAL A 177 7.94 -27.51 8.66
N ILE A 178 9.07 -27.98 8.11
CA ILE A 178 9.13 -28.57 6.76
C ILE A 178 8.49 -29.97 6.72
N ASN A 179 8.66 -30.80 7.75
CA ASN A 179 8.14 -32.18 7.78
C ASN A 179 6.67 -32.32 8.20
N GLN A 180 5.98 -31.25 8.62
CA GLN A 180 4.54 -31.28 8.88
C GLN A 180 3.69 -30.77 7.71
N MET A 181 4.33 -30.33 6.62
CA MET A 181 3.69 -29.89 5.37
C MET A 181 3.77 -30.93 4.23
N MET A 182 4.26 -32.14 4.52
CA MET A 182 4.13 -33.35 3.69
C MET A 182 3.23 -34.37 4.39
#